data_AF-A0A5N4AZ91-F1
#
_entry.id   AF-A0A5N4AZ91-F1
#
_cell.length_a   1.000
_cell.length_b   1.000
_cell.length_c   1.000
_cell.angle_alpha   90.00
_cell.angle_beta   90.00
_cell.angle_gamma   90.00
#
_symmetry.space_group_name_H-M   'P 1'
#
loop_
_entity.id
_entity.type
_entity.pdbx_description
1 polymer ?
#
loop_
_entity_poly.entity_id
_entity_poly.type
_entity_poly.pdbx_seq_one_letter_code
_entity_poly.pdbx_strand_id
1 'polypeptide(L)'
;NTNQYAHYVFNTLDQDHSGLISFENFVQSLSVLSRGSLDEKIRWAFNLYDINRDGCITRDEMTDIVTAVYDLMGKVSEPCIEDDTVKEKVDMLFSKMDKNRDGVVTLDEFLECCQKDEDISSSMNVFDSSI
;
A
#
# COMPACT_ATOMS: atom_id res chain seq x y z
N ASN A 1 11.15 4.11 13.25
CA ASN A 1 10.47 5.42 13.25
C ASN A 1 9.00 5.23 12.85
N THR A 2 8.08 5.06 13.82
CA THR A 2 6.64 4.81 13.60
C THR A 2 5.88 5.91 12.84
N ASN A 3 6.53 7.04 12.52
CA ASN A 3 5.93 8.20 11.87
C ASN A 3 5.74 8.04 10.35
N GLN A 4 6.54 7.22 9.65
CA GLN A 4 6.48 7.19 8.18
C GLN A 4 5.21 6.50 7.67
N TYR A 5 4.86 5.33 8.20
CA TYR A 5 3.60 4.67 7.82
C TYR A 5 2.38 5.52 8.19
N ALA A 6 2.37 6.10 9.39
CA ALA A 6 1.31 7.01 9.80
C ALA A 6 1.21 8.23 8.87
N HIS A 7 2.33 8.74 8.35
CA HIS A 7 2.35 9.83 7.38
C HIS A 7 1.77 9.41 6.02
N TYR A 8 2.07 8.20 5.53
CA TYR A 8 1.50 7.68 4.29
C TYR A 8 -0.02 7.42 4.41
N VAL A 9 -0.46 6.82 5.52
CA VAL A 9 -1.89 6.66 5.81
C VAL A 9 -2.56 8.02 5.94
N PHE A 10 -1.95 8.98 6.65
CA PHE A 10 -2.48 10.33 6.77
C PHE A 10 -2.63 11.00 5.40
N ASN A 11 -1.60 10.91 4.55
CA ASN A 11 -1.63 11.46 3.21
C ASN A 11 -2.71 10.78 2.35
N THR A 12 -2.97 9.49 2.53
CA THR A 12 -4.03 8.76 1.81
C THR A 12 -5.43 9.19 2.27
N LEU A 13 -5.59 9.46 3.57
CA LEU A 13 -6.84 9.97 4.15
C LEU A 13 -7.09 11.43 3.79
N ASP A 14 -6.03 12.24 3.65
CA ASP A 14 -6.11 13.63 3.21
C ASP A 14 -6.28 13.72 1.69
N GLN A 15 -7.49 13.45 1.20
CA GLN A 15 -7.78 13.47 -0.23
C GLN A 15 -7.58 14.86 -0.86
N ASP A 16 -7.82 15.93 -0.10
CA ASP A 16 -7.76 17.32 -0.57
C ASP A 16 -6.35 17.93 -0.44
N HIS A 17 -5.38 17.20 0.12
CA HIS A 17 -4.04 17.68 0.49
C HIS A 17 -4.06 18.96 1.33
N SER A 18 -5.08 19.09 2.17
CA SER A 18 -5.24 20.26 3.03
C SER A 18 -4.25 20.28 4.21
N GLY A 19 -3.57 19.15 4.46
CA GLY A 19 -2.73 18.91 5.64
C GLY A 19 -3.55 18.58 6.89
N LEU A 20 -4.86 18.40 6.75
CA LEU A 20 -5.83 18.13 7.81
C LEU A 20 -6.82 17.06 7.35
N ILE A 21 -6.99 16.01 8.16
CA ILE A 21 -8.05 15.03 7.91
C ILE A 21 -9.36 15.59 8.45
N SER A 22 -10.30 15.89 7.56
CA SER A 22 -11.68 16.24 7.94
C SER A 22 -12.41 14.98 8.45
N PHE A 23 -13.41 15.18 9.31
CA PHE A 23 -14.23 14.06 9.80
C PHE A 23 -14.91 13.31 8.65
N GLU A 24 -15.29 14.01 7.58
CA GLU A 24 -15.87 13.42 6.38
C GLU A 24 -14.88 12.48 5.67
N ASN A 25 -13.66 12.95 5.42
CA ASN A 25 -12.59 12.15 4.79
C ASN A 25 -12.26 10.89 5.63
N PHE A 26 -12.25 11.04 6.95
CA PHE A 26 -12.01 9.94 7.87
C PHE A 26 -13.13 8.88 7.82
N VAL A 27 -14.40 9.31 7.91
CA VAL A 27 -15.55 8.41 7.88
C VAL A 27 -15.69 7.74 6.51
N GLN A 28 -15.42 8.45 5.42
CA GLN A 28 -15.48 7.89 4.07
C GLN A 28 -14.43 6.79 3.90
N SER A 29 -13.19 7.05 4.32
CA SER A 29 -12.11 6.06 4.25
C SER A 29 -12.40 4.85 5.13
N LEU A 30 -12.87 5.05 6.36
CA LEU A 30 -13.28 3.95 7.24
C LEU A 30 -14.46 3.15 6.69
N SER A 31 -15.40 3.81 6.01
CA SER A 31 -16.53 3.13 5.36
C SER A 31 -16.05 2.21 4.25
N VAL A 32 -15.07 2.64 3.45
CA VAL A 32 -14.44 1.81 2.41
C VAL A 32 -13.68 0.64 3.03
N LEU A 33 -12.86 0.88 4.06
CA LEU A 33 -12.11 -0.17 4.74
C LEU A 33 -13.01 -1.19 5.45
N SER A 34 -14.08 -0.73 6.09
CA SER A 34 -14.96 -1.58 6.90
C SER A 34 -16.02 -2.31 6.08
N ARG A 35 -16.58 -1.66 5.06
CA ARG A 35 -17.77 -2.12 4.33
C ARG A 35 -17.68 -1.98 2.81
N GLY A 36 -16.58 -1.46 2.29
CA GLY A 36 -16.34 -1.35 0.86
C GLY A 36 -16.23 -2.71 0.21
N SER A 37 -16.54 -2.73 -1.09
CA SER A 37 -16.27 -3.87 -1.95
C SER A 37 -14.76 -4.13 -2.06
N LEU A 38 -14.38 -5.34 -2.50
CA LEU A 38 -12.98 -5.67 -2.74
C LEU A 38 -12.31 -4.68 -3.69
N ASP A 39 -13.03 -4.22 -4.72
CA ASP A 39 -12.55 -3.21 -5.68
C ASP A 39 -12.24 -1.86 -5.00
N GLU A 40 -13.12 -1.39 -4.11
CA GLU A 40 -12.90 -0.14 -3.36
C GLU A 40 -11.73 -0.26 -2.38
N LYS A 41 -11.58 -1.41 -1.73
CA LYS A 41 -10.42 -1.70 -0.86
C LYS A 41 -9.12 -1.72 -1.64
N ILE A 42 -9.10 -2.36 -2.81
CA ILE A 42 -7.92 -2.41 -3.69
C ILE A 42 -7.57 -1.01 -4.17
N ARG A 43 -8.55 -0.18 -4.57
CA ARG A 43 -8.31 1.22 -4.94
C ARG A 43 -7.76 2.05 -3.78
N TRP A 44 -8.27 1.84 -2.58
CA TRP A 44 -7.74 2.52 -1.40
C TRP A 44 -6.30 2.12 -1.13
N ALA A 45 -5.99 0.82 -1.22
CA ALA A 45 -4.63 0.31 -1.08
C ALA A 45 -3.71 0.84 -2.20
N PHE A 46 -4.19 0.92 -3.44
CA PHE A 46 -3.44 1.53 -4.54
C PHE A 46 -3.05 2.97 -4.22
N ASN A 47 -3.99 3.78 -3.73
CA ASN A 47 -3.73 5.16 -3.32
C ASN A 47 -2.77 5.27 -2.12
N LEU A 48 -2.68 4.23 -1.29
CA LEU A 48 -1.68 4.17 -0.22
C LEU A 48 -0.29 3.88 -0.77
N TYR A 49 -0.18 3.03 -1.80
CA TYR A 49 1.08 2.71 -2.46
C TYR A 49 1.59 3.82 -3.38
N ASP A 50 0.68 4.54 -4.04
CA ASP A 50 0.94 5.67 -4.92
C ASP A 50 1.15 6.97 -4.10
N ILE A 51 2.39 7.18 -3.66
CA ILE A 51 2.75 8.30 -2.77
C ILE A 51 2.62 9.64 -3.51
N ASN A 52 3.03 9.68 -4.77
CA ASN A 52 3.04 10.90 -5.58
C ASN A 52 1.68 11.21 -6.25
N ARG A 53 0.74 10.24 -6.23
CA ARG A 53 -0.59 10.29 -6.84
C ARG A 53 -0.59 10.54 -8.35
N ASP A 54 0.40 10.02 -9.07
CA ASP A 54 0.47 10.10 -10.52
C ASP A 54 -0.37 8.98 -11.21
N GLY A 55 -0.97 8.09 -10.42
CA GLY A 55 -1.78 6.97 -10.91
C GLY A 55 -0.96 5.75 -11.30
N CYS A 56 0.33 5.72 -10.96
CA CYS A 56 1.28 4.66 -11.29
C CYS A 56 2.18 4.37 -10.08
N ILE A 57 2.21 3.12 -9.61
CA ILE A 57 3.12 2.75 -8.52
C ILE A 57 4.49 2.42 -9.11
N THR A 58 5.51 3.16 -8.68
CA THR A 58 6.90 2.88 -9.04
C THR A 58 7.55 1.91 -8.06
N ARG A 59 8.68 1.30 -8.46
CA ARG A 59 9.46 0.42 -7.57
C ARG A 59 9.93 1.16 -6.31
N ASP A 60 10.29 2.42 -6.44
CA ASP A 60 10.74 3.26 -5.32
C ASP A 60 9.61 3.43 -4.30
N GLU A 61 8.41 3.79 -4.75
CA GLU A 61 7.24 3.98 -3.88
C GLU A 61 6.81 2.68 -3.18
N MET A 62 6.83 1.56 -3.91
CA MET A 62 6.58 0.25 -3.31
C MET A 62 7.63 -0.08 -2.24
N THR A 63 8.89 0.25 -2.47
CA THR A 63 9.97 0.05 -1.50
C THR A 63 9.77 0.90 -0.26
N ASP A 64 9.43 2.19 -0.42
CA ASP A 64 9.15 3.10 0.69
C ASP A 64 8.02 2.63 1.59
N ILE A 65 6.90 2.18 0.99
CA ILE A 65 5.73 1.71 1.73
C ILE A 65 6.04 0.40 2.46
N VAL A 66 6.62 -0.58 1.76
CA VAL A 66 6.98 -1.87 2.35
C VAL A 66 7.97 -1.66 3.49
N THR A 67 8.98 -0.81 3.31
CA THR A 67 9.96 -0.46 4.35
C THR A 67 9.28 0.21 5.56
N ALA A 68 8.36 1.14 5.33
CA ALA A 68 7.62 1.81 6.41
C ALA A 68 6.72 0.85 7.20
N VAL A 69 6.10 -0.11 6.53
CA VAL A 69 5.32 -1.18 7.18
C VAL A 69 6.23 -2.12 7.98
N TYR A 70 7.38 -2.51 7.43
CA TYR A 70 8.34 -3.34 8.14
C TYR A 70 8.92 -2.65 9.38
N ASP A 71 9.20 -1.34 9.31
CA ASP A 71 9.63 -0.57 10.48
C ASP A 71 8.53 -0.49 11.56
N LEU A 72 7.26 -0.47 11.14
CA LEU A 72 6.09 -0.55 12.04
C LEU A 72 5.96 -1.92 12.72
N MET A 73 6.02 -3.01 11.94
CA MET A 73 5.85 -4.39 12.44
C MET A 73 7.10 -4.93 13.17
N GLY A 74 8.29 -4.46 12.81
CA GLY A 74 9.60 -4.87 13.36
C GLY A 74 9.81 -4.52 14.83
N LYS A 75 8.89 -3.77 15.47
CA LYS A 75 8.89 -3.56 16.93
C LYS A 75 8.17 -4.66 17.73
N VAL A 76 7.47 -5.60 17.08
CA VAL A 76 6.71 -6.64 17.78
C VAL A 76 7.48 -7.97 17.87
N SER A 77 8.54 -8.18 17.08
CA SER A 77 9.44 -9.35 17.20
C SER A 77 10.81 -9.06 16.56
N GLU A 78 11.90 -9.20 17.31
CA GLU A 78 13.29 -9.13 16.79
C GLU A 78 13.66 -10.35 15.90
N PRO A 79 14.74 -10.30 15.07
CA PRO A 79 15.61 -9.17 14.75
C PRO A 79 15.44 -8.67 13.30
N CYS A 80 16.03 -7.51 13.05
CA CYS A 80 16.22 -6.82 11.77
C CYS A 80 16.16 -7.74 10.54
N ILE A 81 15.08 -7.63 9.77
CA ILE A 81 15.05 -8.17 8.42
C ILE A 81 16.06 -7.35 7.61
N GLU A 82 17.07 -8.03 7.05
CA GLU A 82 18.08 -7.39 6.19
C GLU A 82 17.38 -6.65 5.04
N ASP A 83 17.86 -5.44 4.72
CA ASP A 83 17.39 -4.63 3.58
C ASP A 83 17.25 -5.47 2.29
N ASP A 84 18.12 -6.47 2.10
CA ASP A 84 18.06 -7.42 0.99
C ASP A 84 16.73 -8.19 0.92
N THR A 85 16.15 -8.59 2.05
CA THR A 85 14.89 -9.35 2.07
C THR A 85 13.69 -8.48 1.67
N VAL A 86 13.70 -7.20 2.07
CA VAL A 86 12.67 -6.23 1.68
C VAL A 86 12.76 -5.96 0.18
N LYS A 87 13.97 -5.76 -0.33
CA LYS A 87 14.22 -5.51 -1.74
C LYS A 87 13.83 -6.70 -2.61
N GLU A 88 14.18 -7.92 -2.21
CA GLU A 88 13.75 -9.15 -2.90
C GLU A 88 12.22 -9.32 -2.89
N LYS A 89 11.56 -9.03 -1.76
CA LYS A 89 10.09 -9.03 -1.65
C LYS A 89 9.45 -8.02 -2.59
N VAL A 90 9.97 -6.79 -2.63
CA VAL A 90 9.47 -5.74 -3.52
C VAL A 90 9.69 -6.13 -4.97
N ASP A 91 10.88 -6.59 -5.36
CA ASP A 91 11.15 -7.01 -6.74
C ASP A 91 10.26 -8.19 -7.16
N MET A 92 9.99 -9.15 -6.26
CA MET A 92 9.05 -10.25 -6.51
C MET A 92 7.61 -9.75 -6.71
N LEU A 93 7.12 -8.86 -5.83
CA LEU A 93 5.76 -8.30 -5.93
C LEU A 93 5.61 -7.43 -7.17
N PHE A 94 6.57 -6.53 -7.39
CA PHE A 94 6.61 -5.63 -8.53
C PHE A 94 6.63 -6.41 -9.84
N SER A 95 7.49 -7.41 -9.98
CA SER A 95 7.59 -8.23 -11.19
C SER A 95 6.33 -9.09 -11.44
N LYS A 96 5.57 -9.42 -10.40
CA LYS A 96 4.27 -10.09 -10.54
C LYS A 96 3.15 -9.13 -10.95
N MET A 97 3.17 -7.90 -10.46
CA MET A 97 2.16 -6.88 -10.73
C MET A 97 2.38 -6.18 -12.08
N ASP A 98 3.63 -5.85 -12.41
CA ASP A 98 4.06 -5.23 -13.65
C ASP A 98 4.04 -6.26 -14.80
N LYS A 99 2.86 -6.42 -15.40
CA LYS A 99 2.58 -7.38 -16.47
C LYS A 99 3.23 -6.97 -17.79
N ASN A 100 3.19 -5.68 -18.07
CA ASN A 100 3.65 -5.12 -19.33
C ASN A 100 5.17 -4.82 -19.31
N ARG A 101 5.81 -4.86 -18.12
CA ARG A 101 7.23 -4.59 -17.87
C ARG A 101 7.65 -3.19 -18.28
N ASP A 102 6.75 -2.22 -18.14
CA ASP A 102 7.02 -0.81 -18.43
C ASP A 102 7.73 -0.10 -17.26
N GLY A 103 7.87 -0.78 -16.12
CA GLY A 103 8.54 -0.27 -14.94
C GLY A 103 7.64 0.55 -14.01
N VAL A 104 6.32 0.53 -14.25
CA VAL A 104 5.29 1.09 -13.37
C VAL A 104 4.13 0.10 -13.22
N VAL A 105 3.39 0.18 -12.10
CA VAL A 105 2.18 -0.63 -11.91
C VAL A 105 0.98 0.30 -11.94
N THR A 106 0.16 0.16 -12.98
CA THR A 106 -1.08 0.92 -13.11
C THR A 106 -2.21 0.33 -12.27
N LEU A 107 -3.25 1.12 -11.97
CA LEU A 107 -4.42 0.66 -11.22
C LEU A 107 -5.07 -0.59 -11.85
N ASP A 108 -5.11 -0.66 -13.18
CA ASP A 108 -5.70 -1.79 -13.91
C ASP A 108 -4.88 -3.07 -13.70
N GLU A 109 -3.55 -2.97 -13.79
CA GLU A 109 -2.64 -4.09 -13.52
C GLU A 109 -2.71 -4.53 -12.06
N PHE A 110 -2.82 -3.58 -11.14
CA PHE A 110 -2.95 -3.84 -9.72
C PHE A 110 -4.26 -4.57 -9.39
N LEU A 111 -5.39 -4.13 -9.96
CA LEU A 111 -6.68 -4.79 -9.84
C LEU A 111 -6.67 -6.19 -10.46
N GLU A 112 -6.11 -6.32 -11.67
CA GLU A 112 -6.01 -7.61 -12.34
C GLU A 112 -5.15 -8.59 -11.53
N CYS A 113 -4.04 -8.11 -10.97
CA CYS A 113 -3.13 -8.94 -10.18
C CYS A 113 -3.78 -9.36 -8.86
N CYS A 114 -4.43 -8.45 -8.14
CA CYS A 114 -5.16 -8.75 -6.90
C CYS A 114 -6.34 -9.70 -7.11
N GLN A 115 -6.99 -9.67 -8.28
CA GLN A 115 -8.08 -10.59 -8.61
C GLN A 115 -7.58 -11.97 -9.04
N LYS A 116 -6.41 -12.06 -9.68
CA LYS A 116 -5.86 -13.33 -10.21
C LYS A 116 -4.95 -14.07 -9.23
N ASP A 117 -4.27 -13.37 -8.33
CA ASP A 117 -3.26 -13.94 -7.43
C ASP A 117 -3.71 -13.80 -5.96
N GLU A 118 -4.18 -14.92 -5.37
CA GLU A 118 -4.65 -14.98 -3.98
C GLU A 118 -3.53 -14.71 -2.96
N ASP A 119 -2.27 -14.98 -3.29
CA ASP A 119 -1.13 -14.72 -2.40
C ASP A 119 -0.86 -13.22 -2.27
N ILE A 120 -0.99 -12.47 -3.39
CA ILE A 120 -0.87 -11.02 -3.40
C ILE A 120 -2.04 -10.38 -2.65
N SER A 121 -3.26 -10.83 -2.95
CA SER A 121 -4.47 -10.37 -2.26
C SER A 121 -4.40 -10.62 -0.75
N SER A 122 -3.90 -11.78 -0.33
CA SER A 122 -3.71 -12.10 1.08
C SER A 122 -2.62 -11.24 1.73
N SER A 123 -1.48 -11.06 1.04
CA SER A 123 -0.40 -10.19 1.53
C SER A 123 -0.88 -8.76 1.70
N MET A 124 -1.72 -8.26 0.78
CA MET A 124 -2.33 -6.94 0.89
C MET A 124 -3.37 -6.82 2.01
N ASN A 125 -4.21 -7.84 2.20
CA ASN A 125 -5.19 -7.87 3.28
C ASN A 125 -4.54 -7.93 4.67
N VAL A 126 -3.33 -8.49 4.79
CA VAL A 126 -2.56 -8.44 6.05
C VAL A 126 -2.21 -6.99 6.43
N PHE A 127 -2.00 -6.12 5.43
CA PHE A 127 -1.78 -4.69 5.64
C PHE A 127 -3.09 -3.94 5.98
N ASP A 128 -4.25 -4.39 5.47
CA ASP A 128 -5.60 -3.90 5.82
C ASP A 128 -6.01 -4.26 7.27
N SER A 129 -5.62 -5.46 7.74
CA SER A 129 -6.06 -6.03 9.02
C SER A 129 -5.35 -5.47 10.27
N SER A 130 -4.37 -4.58 10.07
CA SER A 130 -3.53 -4.03 11.14
C SER A 130 -3.89 -2.59 11.54
N ILE A 131 -4.99 -2.04 10.99
CA ILE A 131 -5.56 -0.74 11.37
C ILE A 131 -6.76 -0.94 12.32
#